data_AF-A0A183NI75-F1
#
_entry.id   AF-A0A183NI75-F1
#
_cell.length_a   1.000
_cell.length_b   1.000
_cell.length_c   1.000
_cell.angle_alpha   90.00
_cell.angle_beta   90.00
_cell.angle_gamma   90.00
#
_symmetry.space_group_name_H-M   'P 1'
#
loop_
_entity.id
_entity.type
_entity.pdbx_description
1 polymer ?
#
loop_
_entity_poly.entity_id
_entity_poly.type
_entity_poly.pdbx_seq_one_letter_code
_entity_poly.pdbx_strand_id
1 'polypeptide(L)'
;MNDYEEIVPIGKLASIVQLNADNELQLTNLYENPNSRGRCMITLDQKVTLSSPYFKYHVIGDSVSPHIPISPSYSDKRVRVEISGLNEQNQISVTRVGDDATLRCQAIVVDTSSPLYPTHGIRYGWEWRYTDEDPVSTSNIAVSLETNGDRLGLRGIRPPPGTKGRNVKGRCIVHVPAQQIDPSLSVSDELVYGSDFFSIDVARKPTTIDPQLIPIPGRESGE
;
A
#
# COMPACT_ATOMS: atom_id res chain seq x y z
N MET A 1 5.18 -13.37 -35.07
CA MET A 1 5.28 -12.19 -34.19
C MET A 1 4.99 -12.69 -32.80
N ASN A 2 6.00 -12.71 -31.92
CA ASN A 2 5.81 -13.20 -30.55
C ASN A 2 5.09 -12.11 -29.76
N ASP A 3 3.78 -12.27 -29.57
CA ASP A 3 3.02 -11.55 -28.56
C ASP A 3 3.48 -12.07 -27.20
N TYR A 4 4.47 -11.41 -26.63
CA TYR A 4 4.77 -11.57 -25.22
C TYR A 4 3.58 -10.97 -24.46
N GLU A 5 2.70 -11.81 -23.92
CA GLU A 5 1.68 -11.39 -22.95
C GLU A 5 2.41 -10.84 -21.73
N GLU A 6 2.59 -9.52 -21.69
CA GLU A 6 3.18 -8.83 -20.54
C GLU A 6 2.20 -8.90 -19.38
N ILE A 7 2.57 -9.61 -18.31
CA ILE A 7 1.77 -9.69 -17.11
C ILE A 7 1.74 -8.31 -16.47
N VAL A 8 0.59 -7.64 -16.52
CA VAL A 8 0.40 -6.36 -15.85
C VAL A 8 0.28 -6.60 -14.34
N PRO A 9 1.19 -6.04 -13.52
CA PRO A 9 1.04 -6.13 -12.07
C PRO A 9 -0.28 -5.49 -11.63
N ILE A 10 -1.00 -6.12 -10.70
CA ILE A 10 -2.33 -5.64 -10.26
C ILE A 10 -2.29 -4.21 -9.71
N GLY A 11 -1.18 -3.78 -9.12
CA GLY A 11 -0.96 -2.41 -8.67
C GLY A 11 -0.79 -1.37 -9.79
N LYS A 12 -0.69 -1.79 -11.05
CA LYS A 12 -0.79 -0.92 -12.24
C LYS A 12 -2.22 -0.82 -12.79
N LEU A 13 -3.20 -1.45 -12.13
CA LEU A 13 -4.60 -1.38 -12.56
C LEU A 13 -5.40 -0.37 -11.74
N ALA A 14 -5.05 -0.15 -10.47
CA ALA A 14 -5.79 0.75 -9.58
C ALA A 14 -4.92 1.24 -8.41
N SER A 15 -5.32 2.36 -7.81
CA SER A 15 -4.66 2.89 -6.61
C SER A 15 -4.86 2.01 -5.38
N ILE A 16 -6.01 1.33 -5.28
CA ILE A 16 -6.36 0.42 -4.19
C ILE A 16 -6.82 -0.88 -4.83
N VAL A 17 -6.30 -1.99 -4.30
CA VAL A 17 -6.63 -3.34 -4.72
C VAL A 17 -6.97 -4.12 -3.45
N GLN A 18 -8.21 -4.55 -3.31
CA GLN A 18 -8.71 -5.33 -2.18
C GLN A 18 -9.25 -6.66 -2.68
N LEU A 19 -8.81 -7.75 -2.05
CA LEU A 19 -9.36 -9.08 -2.27
C LEU A 19 -10.17 -9.44 -1.01
N ASN A 20 -11.48 -9.46 -1.12
CA ASN A 20 -12.37 -9.75 0.00
C ASN A 20 -12.46 -11.26 0.23
N ALA A 21 -12.82 -11.65 1.46
CA ALA A 21 -13.03 -13.05 1.84
C ALA A 21 -14.10 -13.76 0.99
N ASP A 22 -15.00 -13.00 0.36
CA ASP A 22 -16.06 -13.49 -0.51
C ASP A 22 -15.60 -13.76 -1.95
N ASN A 23 -14.28 -13.85 -2.20
CA ASN A 23 -13.68 -13.99 -3.53
C ASN A 23 -13.98 -12.80 -4.48
N GLU A 24 -14.24 -11.64 -3.90
CA GLU A 24 -14.51 -10.41 -4.63
C GLU A 24 -13.22 -9.59 -4.76
N LEU A 25 -12.88 -9.20 -5.99
CA LEU A 25 -11.80 -8.25 -6.27
C LEU A 25 -12.39 -6.84 -6.38
N GLN A 26 -12.06 -5.97 -5.42
CA GLN A 26 -12.41 -4.57 -5.46
C GLN A 26 -11.20 -3.73 -5.87
N LEU A 27 -11.41 -2.88 -6.88
CA LEU A 27 -10.40 -1.99 -7.44
C LEU A 27 -10.90 -0.55 -7.31
N THR A 28 -10.14 0.34 -6.67
CA THR A 28 -10.52 1.74 -6.47
C THR A 28 -9.54 2.71 -7.12
N ASN A 29 -10.07 3.73 -7.79
CA ASN A 29 -9.37 4.65 -8.69
C ASN A 29 -8.53 3.90 -9.72
N LEU A 30 -9.21 3.36 -10.73
CA LEU A 30 -8.58 2.60 -11.80
C LEU A 30 -7.64 3.49 -12.60
N TYR A 31 -6.48 2.95 -12.97
CA TYR A 31 -5.57 3.58 -13.92
C TYR A 31 -5.98 3.26 -15.36
N GLU A 32 -5.70 4.19 -16.26
CA GLU A 32 -5.93 4.00 -17.69
C GLU A 32 -5.15 2.78 -18.17
N ASN A 33 -5.86 1.85 -18.81
CA ASN A 33 -5.25 0.66 -19.38
C ASN A 33 -6.01 0.21 -20.62
N PRO A 34 -5.69 0.81 -21.78
CA PRO A 34 -6.34 0.46 -23.02
C PRO A 34 -5.82 -0.91 -23.46
N ASN A 35 -6.69 -1.93 -23.37
CA ASN A 35 -6.52 -3.29 -23.91
C ASN A 35 -6.00 -4.36 -22.94
N SER A 36 -6.09 -4.14 -21.64
CA SER A 36 -5.84 -5.22 -20.68
C SER A 36 -6.94 -6.30 -20.68
N ARG A 37 -6.57 -7.50 -20.25
CA ARG A 37 -7.47 -8.63 -20.05
C ARG A 37 -7.15 -9.26 -18.70
N GLY A 38 -8.20 -9.54 -17.93
CA GLY A 38 -8.07 -10.24 -16.66
C GLY A 38 -8.70 -11.62 -16.76
N ARG A 39 -8.31 -12.54 -15.88
CA ARG A 39 -9.04 -13.78 -15.64
C ARG A 39 -8.88 -14.20 -14.19
N CYS A 40 -9.89 -14.84 -13.64
CA CYS A 40 -9.78 -15.44 -12.31
C CYS A 40 -8.95 -16.74 -12.43
N MET A 41 -8.03 -16.95 -11.50
CA MET A 41 -7.27 -18.20 -11.38
C MET A 41 -7.37 -18.72 -9.95
N ILE A 42 -7.74 -20.00 -9.82
CA ILE A 42 -7.84 -20.68 -8.54
C ILE A 42 -6.86 -21.84 -8.59
N THR A 43 -5.98 -21.95 -7.58
CA THR A 43 -5.05 -23.08 -7.44
C THR A 43 -5.54 -24.00 -6.34
N LEU A 44 -5.95 -25.22 -6.71
CA LEU A 44 -6.37 -26.28 -5.81
C LEU A 44 -5.16 -27.12 -5.41
N ASP A 45 -4.93 -27.26 -4.10
CA ASP A 45 -3.91 -28.11 -3.47
C ASP A 45 -2.51 -27.99 -4.10
N GLN A 46 -2.14 -26.80 -4.59
CA GLN A 46 -0.86 -26.50 -5.25
C GLN A 46 -0.56 -27.38 -6.49
N LYS A 47 -1.55 -28.08 -7.03
CA LYS A 47 -1.38 -29.06 -8.12
C LYS A 47 -2.19 -28.71 -9.37
N VAL A 48 -3.35 -28.09 -9.21
CA VAL A 48 -4.25 -27.80 -10.33
C VAL A 48 -4.63 -26.32 -10.30
N THR A 49 -4.39 -25.62 -11.40
CA THR A 49 -4.87 -24.23 -11.59
C THR A 49 -6.05 -24.24 -12.55
N LEU A 50 -7.22 -23.84 -12.06
CA LEU A 50 -8.41 -23.58 -12.87
C LEU A 50 -8.47 -22.10 -13.21
N SER A 51 -8.92 -21.77 -14.41
CA SER A 51 -9.03 -20.40 -14.85
C SER A 51 -10.32 -20.11 -15.58
N SER A 52 -10.90 -18.94 -15.30
CA SER A 52 -11.99 -18.43 -16.12
C SER A 52 -11.51 -18.07 -17.53
N PRO A 53 -12.43 -17.89 -18.49
CA PRO A 53 -12.13 -17.13 -19.70
C PRO A 53 -11.58 -15.75 -19.36
N TYR A 54 -10.81 -15.17 -20.29
CA TYR A 54 -10.37 -13.79 -20.18
C TYR A 54 -11.57 -12.85 -20.31
N PHE A 55 -11.75 -11.97 -19.33
CA PHE A 55 -12.62 -10.81 -19.42
C PHE A 55 -11.80 -9.58 -19.86
N LYS A 56 -12.44 -8.67 -20.60
CA LYS A 56 -11.79 -7.45 -21.06
C LYS A 56 -11.72 -6.46 -19.88
N TYR A 57 -10.52 -5.99 -19.57
CA TYR A 57 -10.28 -4.89 -18.62
C TYR A 57 -9.89 -3.66 -19.44
N HIS A 58 -10.87 -2.80 -19.71
CA HIS A 58 -10.72 -1.67 -20.61
C HIS A 58 -11.14 -0.40 -19.91
N VAL A 59 -10.16 0.25 -19.30
CA VAL A 59 -10.32 1.57 -18.69
C VAL A 59 -9.80 2.56 -19.72
N ILE A 60 -10.71 3.17 -20.46
CA ILE A 60 -10.42 4.30 -21.35
C ILE A 60 -10.47 5.55 -20.47
N GLY A 61 -9.40 6.35 -20.49
CA GLY A 61 -9.47 7.68 -19.92
C GLY A 61 -10.37 8.52 -20.81
N ASP A 62 -11.48 9.04 -20.27
CA ASP A 62 -12.00 10.29 -20.82
C ASP A 62 -10.86 11.29 -20.74
N SER A 63 -10.68 12.12 -21.76
CA SER A 63 -9.68 13.19 -21.79
C SER A 63 -10.03 14.28 -20.77
N VAL A 64 -10.09 13.92 -19.50
CA VAL A 64 -9.77 14.76 -18.38
C VAL A 64 -8.25 14.81 -18.40
N SER A 65 -7.70 16.02 -18.57
CA SER A 65 -6.28 16.30 -18.38
C SER A 65 -5.73 15.38 -17.30
N PRO A 66 -4.59 14.68 -17.50
CA PRO A 66 -4.01 13.88 -16.44
C PRO A 66 -4.04 14.74 -15.19
N HIS A 67 -4.78 14.32 -14.16
CA HIS A 67 -4.71 15.00 -12.88
C HIS A 67 -3.22 14.93 -12.55
N ILE A 68 -2.54 16.07 -12.71
CA ILE A 68 -1.17 16.25 -12.30
C ILE A 68 -1.14 15.62 -10.91
N PRO A 69 -0.27 14.63 -10.62
CA PRO A 69 -0.21 14.05 -9.30
C PRO A 69 -0.15 15.22 -8.32
N ILE A 70 -1.25 15.43 -7.59
CA ILE A 70 -1.39 16.60 -6.74
C ILE A 70 -0.44 16.31 -5.59
N SER A 71 0.78 16.81 -5.75
CA SER A 71 1.80 16.66 -4.73
C SER A 71 1.24 17.34 -3.49
N PRO A 72 1.35 16.70 -2.32
CA PRO A 72 0.87 17.32 -1.10
C PRO A 72 1.48 18.71 -0.98
N SER A 73 0.64 19.70 -0.71
CA SER A 73 1.10 21.08 -0.59
C SER A 73 1.90 21.22 0.69
N TYR A 74 3.23 21.21 0.59
CA TYR A 74 4.12 21.44 1.75
C TYR A 74 4.12 22.89 2.23
N SER A 75 3.68 23.82 1.38
CA SER A 75 3.58 25.24 1.71
C SER A 75 2.27 25.59 2.41
N ASP A 76 1.20 24.82 2.16
CA ASP A 76 -0.08 25.02 2.81
C ASP A 76 -0.11 24.34 4.18
N LYS A 77 -0.01 25.17 5.23
CA LYS A 77 0.04 24.73 6.63
C LYS A 77 -1.32 24.71 7.32
N ARG A 78 -2.42 24.85 6.59
CA ARG A 78 -3.77 24.87 7.17
C ARG A 78 -4.17 23.51 7.76
N VAL A 79 -3.61 22.43 7.24
CA VAL A 79 -3.83 21.06 7.73
C VAL A 79 -2.49 20.43 8.09
N ARG A 80 -2.41 19.87 9.30
CA ARG A 80 -1.30 19.05 9.76
C ARG A 80 -1.69 17.58 9.70
N VAL A 81 -0.82 16.75 9.13
CA VAL A 81 -1.05 15.30 9.03
C VAL A 81 -0.02 14.57 9.89
N GLU A 82 -0.51 13.79 10.86
CA GLU A 82 0.29 13.06 11.83
C GLU A 82 0.08 11.56 11.70
N ILE A 83 1.08 10.78 12.09
CA ILE A 83 1.01 9.32 12.11
C ILE A 83 1.23 8.82 13.54
N SER A 84 0.30 8.02 14.04
CA SER A 84 0.43 7.25 15.28
C SER A 84 0.87 5.81 14.98
N GLY A 85 1.57 5.19 15.94
CA GLY A 85 2.13 3.83 15.79
C GLY A 85 3.61 3.80 15.41
N LEU A 86 4.25 4.96 15.33
CA LEU A 86 5.68 5.13 15.13
C LEU A 86 6.42 5.22 16.47
N ASN A 87 7.70 4.84 16.47
CA ASN A 87 8.59 5.01 17.61
C ASN A 87 9.16 6.44 17.66
N GLU A 88 9.95 6.74 18.70
CA GLU A 88 10.58 8.05 18.90
C GLU A 88 11.55 8.46 17.78
N GLN A 89 12.03 7.50 16.97
CA GLN A 89 12.90 7.73 15.82
C GLN A 89 12.12 7.93 14.51
N ASN A 90 10.78 8.08 14.58
CA ASN A 90 9.91 8.18 13.41
C ASN A 90 10.02 6.95 12.47
N GLN A 91 10.13 5.77 13.08
CA GLN A 91 10.14 4.48 12.40
C GLN A 91 8.93 3.66 12.83
N ILE A 92 8.57 2.64 12.06
CA ILE A 92 7.55 1.68 12.51
C ILE A 92 8.02 1.02 13.81
N SER A 93 7.13 0.93 14.80
CA SER A 93 7.46 0.43 16.15
C SER A 93 7.83 -1.06 16.24
N VAL A 94 7.94 -1.77 15.11
CA VAL A 94 8.33 -3.19 15.10
C VAL A 94 9.83 -3.33 14.98
N THR A 95 10.39 -4.33 15.65
CA THR A 95 11.85 -4.56 15.65
C THR A 95 12.26 -5.75 14.78
N ARG A 96 11.32 -6.56 14.28
CA ARG A 96 11.63 -7.83 13.59
C ARG A 96 10.88 -7.98 12.27
N VAL A 97 11.56 -8.61 11.33
CA VAL A 97 10.96 -9.15 10.11
C VAL A 97 9.88 -10.17 10.47
N GLY A 98 8.73 -10.07 9.80
CA GLY A 98 7.58 -10.94 9.99
C GLY A 98 6.61 -10.44 11.06
N ASP A 99 6.98 -9.41 11.84
CA ASP A 99 6.07 -8.79 12.79
C ASP A 99 5.01 -7.96 12.06
N ASP A 100 3.85 -7.83 12.69
CA ASP A 100 2.73 -7.01 12.21
C ASP A 100 2.79 -5.61 12.84
N ALA A 101 2.41 -4.59 12.08
CA ALA A 101 2.28 -3.23 12.59
C ALA A 101 0.94 -2.63 12.21
N THR A 102 0.46 -1.71 13.03
CA THR A 102 -0.70 -0.88 12.71
C THR A 102 -0.31 0.58 12.85
N LEU A 103 -0.55 1.35 11.77
CA LEU A 103 -0.38 2.79 11.74
C LEU A 103 -1.74 3.46 11.64
N ARG A 104 -1.85 4.65 12.23
CA ARG A 104 -3.03 5.50 12.10
C ARG A 104 -2.61 6.87 11.63
N CYS A 105 -3.22 7.36 10.57
CA CYS A 105 -3.02 8.70 10.08
C CYS A 105 -4.11 9.62 10.61
N GLN A 106 -3.77 10.85 10.98
CA GLN A 106 -4.74 11.84 11.43
C GLN A 106 -4.42 13.20 10.81
N ALA A 107 -5.38 13.77 10.09
CA ALA A 107 -5.32 15.15 9.64
C ALA A 107 -6.08 16.06 10.62
N ILE A 108 -5.47 17.21 10.93
CA ILE A 108 -5.97 18.19 11.89
C ILE A 108 -5.91 19.58 11.24
N VAL A 109 -7.04 20.27 11.23
CA VAL A 109 -7.08 21.69 10.81
C VAL A 109 -6.40 22.52 11.89
N VAL A 110 -5.32 23.23 11.53
CA VAL A 110 -4.43 23.90 12.49
C VAL A 110 -5.16 24.99 13.27
N ASP A 111 -5.92 25.84 12.58
CA ASP A 111 -6.58 27.00 13.19
C ASP A 111 -7.65 26.61 14.22
N THR A 112 -8.34 25.49 14.00
CA THR A 112 -9.45 25.04 14.86
C THR A 112 -9.08 23.86 15.75
N SER A 113 -7.90 23.26 15.54
CA SER A 113 -7.51 21.97 16.12
C SER A 113 -8.54 20.85 15.90
N SER A 114 -9.35 20.96 14.84
CA SER A 114 -10.41 19.98 14.55
C SER A 114 -9.87 18.81 13.72
N PRO A 115 -10.11 17.56 14.12
CA PRO A 115 -9.71 16.39 13.33
C PRO A 115 -10.61 16.22 12.10
N LEU A 116 -9.99 15.82 10.99
CA LEU A 116 -10.68 15.46 9.74
C LEU A 116 -10.93 13.96 9.71
N TYR A 117 -12.17 13.53 9.88
CA TYR A 117 -12.52 12.10 9.87
C TYR A 117 -12.70 11.57 8.45
N PRO A 118 -12.45 10.27 8.17
CA PRO A 118 -12.57 9.64 6.83
C PRO A 118 -14.05 9.54 6.39
N THR A 119 -14.69 10.67 6.20
CA THR A 119 -16.11 10.88 5.91
C THR A 119 -16.25 12.13 5.04
N HIS A 120 -17.44 12.39 4.48
CA HIS A 120 -17.72 13.63 3.75
C HIS A 120 -16.70 13.94 2.63
N GLY A 121 -16.19 12.91 1.95
CA GLY A 121 -15.21 13.05 0.87
C GLY A 121 -13.75 13.19 1.29
N ILE A 122 -13.44 13.17 2.59
CA ILE A 122 -12.05 13.09 3.07
C ILE A 122 -11.51 11.69 2.82
N ARG A 123 -10.38 11.57 2.12
CA ARG A 123 -9.76 10.28 1.78
C ARG A 123 -8.34 10.22 2.30
N TYR A 124 -8.02 9.13 2.98
CA TYR A 124 -6.69 8.84 3.50
C TYR A 124 -6.01 7.80 2.62
N GLY A 125 -4.70 7.98 2.42
CA GLY A 125 -3.87 7.12 1.60
C GLY A 125 -2.45 7.05 2.14
N TRP A 126 -1.67 6.12 1.59
CA TRP A 126 -0.29 5.89 1.99
C TRP A 126 0.60 5.87 0.76
N GLU A 127 1.67 6.63 0.83
CA GLU A 127 2.67 6.73 -0.23
C GLU A 127 3.96 6.08 0.23
N TRP A 128 4.55 5.26 -0.63
CA TRP A 128 5.77 4.52 -0.34
C TRP A 128 6.83 4.80 -1.40
N ARG A 129 8.03 5.15 -0.93
CA ARG A 129 9.17 5.44 -1.78
C ARG A 129 10.43 4.80 -1.24
N TYR A 130 11.38 4.55 -2.12
CA TYR A 130 12.75 4.33 -1.72
C TYR A 130 13.34 5.67 -1.26
N THR A 131 14.43 5.63 -0.51
CA THR A 131 15.09 6.85 -0.02
C THR A 131 15.58 7.79 -1.13
N ASP A 132 15.78 7.26 -2.33
CA ASP A 132 16.11 7.97 -3.57
C ASP A 132 14.88 8.33 -4.42
N GLU A 133 13.70 8.38 -3.80
CA GLU A 133 12.42 8.88 -4.36
C GLU A 133 11.67 7.98 -5.33
N ASP A 134 12.25 6.86 -5.78
CA ASP A 134 11.53 5.92 -6.64
C ASP A 134 10.32 5.30 -5.92
N PRO A 135 9.20 5.05 -6.62
CA PRO A 135 8.04 4.39 -6.04
C PRO A 135 8.37 2.95 -5.61
N VAL A 136 7.82 2.53 -4.47
CA VAL A 136 7.99 1.18 -3.91
C VAL A 136 6.71 0.38 -4.08
N SER A 137 6.84 -0.87 -4.55
CA SER A 137 5.72 -1.81 -4.50
C SER A 137 5.43 -2.18 -3.05
N THR A 138 4.17 -2.12 -2.64
CA THR A 138 3.73 -2.51 -1.29
C THR A 138 4.08 -3.96 -0.93
N SER A 139 4.19 -4.84 -1.93
CA SER A 139 4.66 -6.23 -1.76
C SER A 139 6.13 -6.35 -1.31
N ASN A 140 6.92 -5.30 -1.47
CA ASN A 140 8.28 -5.21 -0.95
C ASN A 140 8.32 -4.77 0.52
N ILE A 141 7.19 -4.36 1.09
CA ILE A 141 7.10 -3.76 2.41
C ILE A 141 6.56 -4.75 3.44
N ALA A 142 5.50 -5.47 3.08
CA ALA A 142 4.87 -6.46 3.96
C ALA A 142 4.23 -7.58 3.12
N VAL A 143 3.86 -8.69 3.78
CA VAL A 143 3.14 -9.80 3.14
C VAL A 143 1.75 -9.36 2.72
N SER A 144 1.05 -8.60 3.57
CA SER A 144 -0.22 -7.97 3.22
C SER A 144 -0.34 -6.57 3.82
N LEU A 145 -1.09 -5.73 3.10
CA LEU A 145 -1.49 -4.39 3.55
C LEU A 145 -3.01 -4.34 3.59
N GLU A 146 -3.55 -3.83 4.69
CA GLU A 146 -4.98 -3.60 4.89
C GLU A 146 -5.17 -2.12 5.21
N THR A 147 -5.97 -1.41 4.43
CA THR A 147 -6.31 0.00 4.71
C THR A 147 -7.79 0.11 5.04
N ASN A 148 -8.11 0.85 6.11
CA ASN A 148 -9.49 1.11 6.50
C ASN A 148 -9.60 2.54 7.03
N GLY A 149 -10.11 3.44 6.18
CA GLY A 149 -10.18 4.86 6.48
C GLY A 149 -8.82 5.42 6.84
N ASP A 150 -8.68 5.85 8.09
CA ASP A 150 -7.49 6.47 8.65
C ASP A 150 -6.43 5.46 9.14
N ARG A 151 -6.69 4.15 9.03
CA ARG A 151 -5.79 3.08 9.52
C ARG A 151 -5.11 2.30 8.41
N LEU A 152 -3.89 1.85 8.70
CA LEU A 152 -3.11 0.93 7.89
C LEU A 152 -2.62 -0.23 8.76
N GLY A 153 -3.02 -1.44 8.40
CA GLY A 153 -2.44 -2.69 8.90
C GLY A 153 -1.36 -3.19 7.94
N LEU A 154 -0.20 -3.54 8.48
CA LEU A 154 0.91 -4.18 7.80
C LEU A 154 1.08 -5.57 8.42
N ARG A 155 0.88 -6.64 7.67
CA ARG A 155 1.12 -8.00 8.18
C ARG A 155 2.37 -8.62 7.58
N GLY A 156 3.19 -9.23 8.42
CA GLY A 156 4.43 -9.85 8.01
C GLY A 156 5.37 -8.86 7.37
N ILE A 157 5.80 -7.83 8.10
CA ILE A 157 6.70 -6.80 7.57
C ILE A 157 7.96 -7.46 7.04
N ARG A 158 8.29 -7.15 5.79
CA ARG A 158 9.45 -7.70 5.11
C ARG A 158 10.64 -6.80 5.38
N PRO A 159 11.86 -7.38 5.44
CA PRO A 159 13.03 -6.54 5.27
C PRO A 159 12.90 -5.97 3.85
N PRO A 160 13.18 -4.68 3.63
CA PRO A 160 13.26 -4.14 2.28
C PRO A 160 14.10 -5.12 1.43
N PRO A 161 13.52 -5.76 0.40
CA PRO A 161 14.15 -6.89 -0.27
C PRO A 161 15.51 -6.47 -0.80
N GLY A 162 16.47 -7.39 -0.76
CA GLY A 162 17.89 -7.19 -1.04
C GLY A 162 18.22 -6.46 -2.35
N THR A 163 18.01 -5.15 -2.36
CA THR A 163 18.36 -4.22 -3.43
C THR A 163 19.48 -3.34 -2.91
N LYS A 164 20.68 -3.89 -2.76
CA LYS A 164 21.92 -3.10 -2.60
C LYS A 164 21.88 -1.95 -1.56
N GLY A 165 21.09 -2.03 -0.48
CA GLY A 165 21.01 -0.98 0.55
C GLY A 165 20.04 0.18 0.29
N ARG A 166 18.99 0.01 -0.53
CA ARG A 166 17.94 1.04 -0.69
C ARG A 166 16.89 0.92 0.42
N ASN A 167 16.86 1.90 1.32
CA ASN A 167 15.89 1.97 2.40
C ASN A 167 14.52 2.43 1.87
N VAL A 168 13.45 2.05 2.55
CA VAL A 168 12.07 2.43 2.21
C VAL A 168 11.56 3.43 3.24
N LYS A 169 10.86 4.45 2.75
CA LYS A 169 10.14 5.43 3.53
C LYS A 169 8.67 5.47 3.13
N GLY A 170 7.81 5.69 4.10
CA GLY A 170 6.37 5.85 3.91
C GLY A 170 5.90 7.20 4.39
N ARG A 171 4.76 7.67 3.90
CA ARG A 171 4.02 8.78 4.50
C ARG A 171 2.53 8.61 4.31
N CYS A 172 1.75 9.31 5.11
CA CYS A 172 0.33 9.41 4.91
C CYS A 172 0.02 10.58 3.97
N ILE A 173 -0.96 10.40 3.09
CA ILE A 173 -1.53 11.42 2.22
C ILE A 173 -3.02 11.55 2.53
N VAL A 174 -3.51 12.78 2.60
CA VAL A 174 -4.92 13.09 2.86
C VAL A 174 -5.43 14.02 1.78
N HIS A 175 -6.50 13.58 1.13
CA HIS A 175 -7.25 14.35 0.16
C HIS A 175 -8.47 14.96 0.86
N VAL A 176 -8.60 16.27 0.80
CA VAL A 176 -9.62 17.04 1.51
C VAL A 176 -10.35 17.94 0.52
N PRO A 177 -11.70 17.92 0.48
CA PRO A 177 -12.46 18.89 -0.28
C PRO A 177 -12.12 20.32 0.19
N ALA A 178 -11.74 21.21 -0.74
CA ALA A 178 -11.20 22.52 -0.42
C ALA A 178 -12.13 23.36 0.50
N GLN A 179 -13.45 23.23 0.31
CA GLN A 179 -14.47 23.91 1.12
C GLN A 179 -14.50 23.53 2.60
N GLN A 180 -13.98 22.35 2.96
CA GLN A 180 -13.88 21.97 4.37
C GLN A 180 -12.75 22.69 5.09
N ILE A 181 -11.79 23.23 4.34
CA ILE A 181 -10.68 24.03 4.86
C ILE A 181 -10.99 25.52 4.73
N ASP A 182 -11.51 25.92 3.57
CA ASP A 182 -11.84 27.30 3.27
C ASP A 182 -13.14 27.34 2.44
N PRO A 183 -14.27 27.75 3.05
CA PRO A 183 -15.57 27.79 2.38
C PRO A 183 -15.63 28.70 1.14
N SER A 184 -14.64 29.58 0.95
CA SER A 184 -14.55 30.45 -0.23
C SER A 184 -14.00 29.75 -1.48
N LEU A 185 -13.42 28.55 -1.33
CA LEU A 185 -12.87 27.76 -2.42
C LEU A 185 -13.95 26.99 -3.19
N SER A 186 -13.60 26.52 -4.40
CA SER A 186 -14.55 25.78 -5.25
C SER A 186 -14.94 24.43 -4.64
N VAL A 187 -16.20 24.03 -4.86
CA VAL A 187 -16.73 22.71 -4.47
C VAL A 187 -15.99 21.57 -5.17
N SER A 188 -15.47 21.82 -6.38
CA SER A 188 -14.74 20.84 -7.19
C SER A 188 -13.29 20.66 -6.79
N ASP A 189 -12.74 21.59 -5.99
CA ASP A 189 -11.30 21.62 -5.73
C ASP A 189 -10.97 20.68 -4.57
N GLU A 190 -9.84 20.00 -4.72
CA GLU A 190 -9.30 19.09 -3.73
C GLU A 190 -7.91 19.57 -3.30
N LEU A 191 -7.72 19.64 -1.98
CA LEU A 191 -6.44 19.95 -1.36
C LEU A 191 -5.81 18.65 -0.88
N VAL A 192 -4.52 18.49 -1.15
CA VAL A 192 -3.77 17.30 -0.75
C VAL A 192 -2.71 17.70 0.28
N TYR A 193 -2.72 17.00 1.40
CA TYR A 193 -1.77 17.19 2.50
C TYR A 193 -1.03 15.89 2.77
N GLY A 194 0.23 15.99 3.15
CA GLY A 194 1.09 14.84 3.42
C GLY A 194 1.72 14.97 4.80
N SER A 195 1.86 13.84 5.49
CA SER A 195 2.71 13.79 6.67
C SER A 195 4.18 13.86 6.28
N ASP A 196 5.04 14.03 7.28
CA ASP A 196 6.45 13.71 7.14
C ASP A 196 6.65 12.23 6.80
N PHE A 197 7.78 11.94 6.16
CA PHE A 197 8.17 10.57 5.86
C PHE A 197 8.68 9.85 7.11
N PHE A 198 8.15 8.66 7.37
CA PHE A 198 8.67 7.71 8.34
C PHE A 198 9.48 6.62 7.65
N SER A 199 10.40 5.98 8.37
CA SER A 199 11.26 4.93 7.82
C SER A 199 10.84 3.53 8.29
N ILE A 200 11.21 2.52 7.51
CA ILE A 200 11.06 1.11 7.90
C ILE A 200 12.45 0.53 8.16
N ASP A 201 12.78 0.34 9.43
CA ASP A 201 14.04 -0.27 9.85
C ASP A 201 13.72 -1.47 10.75
N VAL A 202 13.85 -2.68 10.20
CA VAL A 202 13.55 -3.92 10.90
C VAL A 202 14.80 -4.78 10.99
N ALA A 203 15.14 -5.23 12.20
CA ALA A 203 16.24 -6.15 12.39
C ALA A 203 15.88 -7.52 11.80
N ARG A 204 16.80 -8.12 11.05
CA ARG A 204 16.64 -9.51 10.60
C ARG A 204 16.76 -10.42 11.81
N LYS A 205 15.82 -11.35 11.99
CA LYS A 205 15.97 -12.44 12.97
C LYS A 205 17.25 -13.23 12.61
N PRO A 206 18.16 -13.51 13.56
CA PRO A 206 19.16 -14.53 13.34
C PRO A 206 18.44 -15.85 13.08
N THR A 207 18.73 -16.50 11.96
CA THR A 207 18.26 -17.87 11.67
C THR A 207 19.06 -18.85 12.55
N THR A 208 18.97 -18.73 13.88
CA THR A 208 19.44 -19.79 14.76
C THR A 208 18.46 -20.94 14.63
N ILE A 209 18.87 -21.96 13.86
CA ILE A 209 18.30 -23.30 13.94
C ILE A 209 18.39 -23.70 15.42
N ASP A 210 17.26 -24.07 16.03
CA ASP A 210 17.26 -24.58 17.40
C ASP A 210 18.17 -25.83 17.44
N PRO A 211 19.31 -25.81 18.18
CA PRO A 211 20.19 -26.96 18.27
C PRO A 211 19.53 -28.16 18.98
N GLN A 212 18.32 -28.01 19.54
CA GLN A 212 17.53 -29.08 20.13
C GLN A 212 16.60 -29.81 19.13
N LEU A 213 16.52 -29.39 17.86
CA LEU A 213 15.82 -30.18 16.84
C LEU A 213 16.67 -31.38 16.45
N ILE A 214 16.51 -32.48 17.21
CA ILE A 214 17.06 -33.79 16.87
C ILE A 214 16.50 -34.18 15.49
N PRO A 215 17.35 -34.40 14.48
CA PRO A 215 16.89 -34.92 13.19
C PRO A 215 16.17 -36.24 13.43
N ILE A 216 14.91 -36.35 12.99
CA ILE A 216 14.19 -37.62 13.01
C ILE A 216 14.96 -38.57 12.08
N PRO A 217 15.52 -39.69 12.58
CA PRO A 217 16.24 -40.63 11.73
C PRO A 217 15.28 -41.15 10.67
N GLY A 218 15.68 -41.01 9.40
CA GLY A 218 14.95 -41.61 8.29
C GLY A 218 14.89 -43.12 8.49
N ARG A 219 13.68 -43.68 8.45
CA ARG A 219 13.46 -45.12 8.51
C ARG A 219 14.14 -45.74 7.29
N GLU A 220 15.15 -46.58 7.51
CA GLU A 220 15.75 -47.38 6.46
C GLU A 220 14.64 -48.22 5.80
N SER A 221 14.45 -48.00 4.51
CA SER A 221 13.66 -48.89 3.66
C SER A 221 14.43 -50.19 3.52
N GLY A 222 14.06 -51.17 4.35
CA GLY A 222 14.54 -52.54 4.26
C GLY A 222 14.09 -53.21 2.96
N GLU A 223 15.01 -54.05 2.46
CA GLU A 223 14.99 -55.04 1.36
C GLU A 223 13.69 -55.29 0.58
#